data_AF-A0A538IWS9-F1
#
_entry.id   AF-A0A538IWS9-F1
#
_cell.length_a   1.000
_cell.length_b   1.000
_cell.length_c   1.000
_cell.angle_alpha   90.00
_cell.angle_beta   90.00
_cell.angle_gamma   90.00
#
_symmetry.space_group_name_H-M   'P 1'
#
loop_
_entity.id
_entity.type
_entity.pdbx_description
1 polymer ?
#
loop_
_entity_poly.entity_id
_entity_poly.type
_entity_poly.pdbx_seq_one_letter_code
_entity_poly.pdbx_strand_id
1 'polypeptide(L)'
;MKLRVLIVLLLATTLVAGCGSKSKSASTTTTVSNLPPAAQTSDQWASRVVDWFLRPLNPDLAVVGNFANSQVRFYIETQNQQALNTIYARMSDLQRCGEHLARAGPPPGNDQQLKAIDSHFRQACTAYAKVGATLTRATRLLSSGKQDQVAKGEQALNGIGATTRKAAVELTAGVKLAQQRGEFRRAGLKPSV
;
A
#
# COMPACT_ATOMS: atom_id res chain seq x y z
N MET A 1 41.14 -23.88 38.07
CA MET A 1 39.94 -23.79 38.94
C MET A 1 40.32 -23.13 40.25
N LYS A 2 39.67 -22.03 40.65
CA LYS A 2 39.70 -21.51 42.03
C LYS A 2 38.30 -21.04 42.40
N LEU A 3 37.66 -21.79 43.30
CA LEU A 3 36.37 -21.50 43.90
C LEU A 3 36.64 -20.95 45.31
N ARG A 4 36.00 -19.85 45.70
CA ARG A 4 35.74 -19.49 47.11
C ARG A 4 34.76 -18.31 47.23
N VAL A 5 33.61 -18.60 47.87
CA VAL A 5 32.99 -17.85 48.99
C VAL A 5 32.76 -16.34 48.77
N LEU A 6 31.56 -15.79 48.51
CA LEU A 6 30.24 -15.88 49.22
C LEU A 6 30.24 -15.08 50.54
N ILE A 7 29.08 -14.47 50.91
CA ILE A 7 28.73 -13.77 52.19
C ILE A 7 29.04 -12.25 52.20
N VAL A 8 28.18 -11.31 52.66
CA VAL A 8 26.69 -11.25 52.79
C VAL A 8 26.21 -9.81 53.11
N LEU A 9 24.98 -9.45 52.69
CA LEU A 9 23.94 -8.64 53.39
C LEU A 9 24.11 -7.17 53.90
N LEU A 10 22.93 -6.50 53.94
CA LEU A 10 22.50 -5.31 54.74
C LEU A 10 22.95 -3.91 54.20
N LEU A 11 22.19 -2.80 54.29
CA LEU A 11 20.79 -2.43 54.66
C LEU A 11 20.18 -1.56 53.50
N ALA A 12 18.87 -1.29 53.31
CA ALA A 12 17.77 -0.71 54.12
C ALA A 12 17.98 0.78 54.53
N THR A 13 17.03 1.72 54.49
CA THR A 13 15.63 1.80 54.00
C THR A 13 15.17 3.26 54.11
N THR A 14 14.33 3.78 53.20
CA THR A 14 13.39 4.87 53.53
C THR A 14 12.05 4.67 52.81
N LEU A 15 11.00 4.35 53.57
CA LEU A 15 9.62 4.52 53.12
C LEU A 15 9.21 5.98 53.38
N VAL A 16 8.48 6.57 52.43
CA VAL A 16 7.51 7.62 52.73
C VAL A 16 6.19 7.23 52.07
N ALA A 17 5.17 6.94 52.89
CA ALA A 17 3.83 6.70 52.42
C ALA A 17 3.11 8.06 52.23
N GLY A 18 2.64 8.32 51.01
CA GLY A 18 1.79 9.47 50.68
C GLY A 18 0.49 8.96 50.04
N CYS A 19 -0.66 9.38 50.59
CA CYS A 19 -1.95 8.77 50.28
C CYS A 19 -2.63 9.40 49.05
N GLY A 20 -3.26 8.55 48.23
CA GLY A 20 -4.53 8.87 47.55
C GLY A 20 -4.50 9.86 46.38
N SER A 21 -4.38 9.34 45.16
CA SER A 21 -5.11 9.88 44.00
C SER A 21 -5.27 8.84 42.89
N LYS A 22 -6.46 8.82 42.29
CA LYS A 22 -6.98 7.83 41.34
C LYS A 22 -5.95 7.37 40.30
N SER A 23 -5.75 6.05 40.23
CA SER A 23 -5.01 5.36 39.18
C SER A 23 -5.67 5.54 37.81
N LYS A 24 -5.32 6.63 37.12
CA LYS A 24 -5.24 6.59 35.66
C LYS A 24 -3.92 5.94 35.30
N SER A 25 -3.94 4.61 35.18
CA SER A 25 -2.93 3.90 34.40
C SER A 25 -2.94 4.51 33.00
N ALA A 26 -1.99 5.39 32.74
CA ALA A 26 -1.67 5.78 31.38
C ALA A 26 -1.13 4.52 30.71
N SER A 27 -2.02 3.78 30.04
CA SER A 27 -1.62 2.81 29.04
C SER A 27 -0.81 3.59 28.03
N THR A 28 0.51 3.53 28.14
CA THR A 28 1.43 3.92 27.08
C THR A 28 1.18 2.94 25.94
N THR A 29 0.16 3.23 25.15
CA THR A 29 -0.09 2.56 23.88
C THR A 29 1.10 2.89 23.00
N THR A 30 2.12 2.04 23.05
CA THR A 30 3.11 1.89 21.99
C THR A 30 2.39 1.32 20.77
N THR A 31 1.55 2.15 20.16
CA THR A 31 1.36 2.14 18.71
C THR A 31 2.71 2.43 18.11
N VAL A 32 3.53 1.39 18.00
CA VAL A 32 4.62 1.32 17.04
C VAL A 32 3.92 1.39 15.68
N SER A 33 3.73 2.62 15.22
CA SER A 33 3.30 2.88 13.86
C SER A 33 4.41 2.33 12.99
N ASN A 34 4.20 1.15 12.40
CA ASN A 34 5.16 0.51 11.50
C ASN A 34 5.34 1.27 10.18
N LEU A 35 4.77 2.48 10.07
CA LEU A 35 5.12 3.44 9.03
C LEU A 35 6.47 4.07 9.39
N PRO A 36 7.44 4.12 8.46
CA PRO A 36 8.69 4.81 8.71
C PRO A 36 8.44 6.29 9.00
N PRO A 37 9.33 6.95 9.77
CA PRO A 37 9.19 8.39 10.04
C PRO A 37 9.12 9.17 8.71
N ALA A 38 8.44 10.32 8.76
CA ALA A 38 8.35 11.24 7.64
C ALA A 38 9.72 11.45 7.01
N ALA A 39 9.77 11.51 5.67
CA ALA A 39 11.03 11.80 4.99
C ALA A 39 11.56 13.16 5.44
N GLN A 40 12.88 13.27 5.61
CA GLN A 40 13.54 14.51 6.04
C GLN A 40 13.76 15.47 4.88
N THR A 41 13.88 14.95 3.64
CA THR A 41 14.16 15.73 2.43
C THR A 41 13.27 15.29 1.27
N SER A 42 13.05 16.20 0.31
CA SER A 42 12.25 15.92 -0.88
C SER A 42 12.82 14.78 -1.73
N ASP A 43 14.16 14.69 -1.82
CA ASP A 43 14.86 13.58 -2.46
C ASP A 43 14.61 12.23 -1.78
N GLN A 44 14.68 12.18 -0.44
CA GLN A 44 14.37 10.96 0.29
C GLN A 44 12.91 10.54 0.07
N TRP A 45 11.97 11.50 0.07
CA TRP A 45 10.57 11.21 -0.18
C TRP A 45 10.34 10.70 -1.60
N ALA A 46 10.91 11.37 -2.60
CA ALA A 46 10.79 10.99 -4.01
C ALA A 46 11.33 9.58 -4.29
N SER A 47 12.50 9.21 -3.73
CA SER A 47 13.00 7.83 -3.78
C SER A 47 11.99 6.84 -3.18
N ARG A 48 11.53 7.05 -1.94
CA ARG A 48 10.55 6.15 -1.31
C ARG A 48 9.26 6.01 -2.13
N VAL A 49 8.75 7.09 -2.70
CA VAL A 49 7.55 7.06 -3.56
C VAL A 49 7.80 6.29 -4.85
N VAL A 50 8.96 6.44 -5.50
CA VAL A 50 9.30 5.65 -6.70
C VAL A 50 9.54 4.18 -6.35
N ASP A 51 10.31 3.91 -5.30
CA ASP A 51 10.83 2.59 -4.95
C ASP A 51 9.79 1.69 -4.26
N TRP A 52 8.96 2.25 -3.38
CA TRP A 52 8.03 1.48 -2.53
C TRP A 52 6.56 1.58 -2.95
N PHE A 53 6.23 2.55 -3.82
CA PHE A 53 4.87 2.75 -4.33
C PHE A 53 4.78 2.60 -5.86
N LEU A 54 5.42 3.47 -6.66
CA LEU A 54 5.22 3.47 -8.12
C LEU A 54 5.78 2.20 -8.80
N ARG A 55 6.97 1.74 -8.41
CA ARG A 55 7.58 0.53 -9.00
C ARG A 55 6.83 -0.77 -8.64
N PRO A 56 6.40 -1.00 -7.38
CA PRO A 56 5.52 -2.13 -7.05
C PRO A 56 4.14 -2.07 -7.72
N LEU A 57 3.56 -0.88 -7.89
CA LEU A 57 2.25 -0.71 -8.53
C LEU A 57 2.27 -1.06 -10.04
N ASN A 58 3.38 -0.84 -10.74
CA ASN A 58 3.49 -1.07 -12.18
C ASN A 58 3.06 -2.48 -12.67
N PRO A 59 3.56 -3.61 -12.11
CA PRO A 59 3.09 -4.95 -12.49
C PRO A 59 1.61 -5.19 -12.16
N ASP A 60 1.04 -4.52 -11.15
CA ASP A 60 -0.39 -4.65 -10.85
C ASP A 60 -1.24 -3.96 -11.93
N LEU A 61 -0.83 -2.76 -12.36
CA LEU A 61 -1.47 -2.04 -13.46
C LEU A 61 -1.34 -2.77 -14.80
N ALA A 62 -0.25 -3.51 -15.01
CA ALA A 62 -0.10 -4.37 -16.17
C ALA A 62 -1.17 -5.48 -16.20
N VAL A 63 -1.54 -6.05 -15.04
CA VAL A 63 -2.66 -7.00 -14.95
C VAL A 63 -4.01 -6.30 -15.16
N VAL A 64 -4.23 -5.11 -14.61
CA VAL A 64 -5.46 -4.33 -14.85
C VAL A 64 -5.65 -4.05 -16.34
N GLY A 65 -4.61 -3.55 -17.02
CA GLY A 65 -4.66 -3.21 -18.44
C GLY A 65 -4.86 -4.43 -19.36
N ASN A 66 -4.32 -5.58 -18.98
CA ASN A 66 -4.46 -6.83 -19.75
C ASN A 66 -5.67 -7.68 -19.33
N PHE A 67 -6.49 -7.27 -18.34
CA PHE A 67 -7.58 -8.12 -17.84
C PHE A 67 -8.64 -8.47 -18.91
N ALA A 68 -8.85 -7.56 -19.87
CA ALA A 68 -9.75 -7.76 -21.01
C ALA A 68 -9.10 -8.44 -22.23
N ASN A 69 -7.81 -8.80 -22.16
CA ASN A 69 -7.11 -9.48 -23.24
C ASN A 69 -7.66 -10.92 -23.40
N SER A 70 -7.96 -11.34 -24.63
CA SER A 70 -8.56 -12.64 -24.92
C SER A 70 -7.75 -13.85 -24.41
N GLN A 71 -6.42 -13.76 -24.40
CA GLN A 71 -5.54 -14.80 -23.88
C GLN A 71 -5.60 -14.87 -22.34
N VAL A 72 -5.65 -13.71 -21.66
CA VAL A 72 -5.84 -13.65 -20.20
C VAL A 72 -7.22 -14.17 -19.81
N ARG A 73 -8.26 -13.79 -20.58
CA ARG A 73 -9.62 -14.30 -20.41
C ARG A 73 -9.71 -15.81 -20.55
N PHE A 74 -9.10 -16.37 -21.60
CA PHE A 74 -8.98 -17.81 -21.79
C PHE A 74 -8.31 -18.48 -20.59
N TYR A 75 -7.19 -17.96 -20.08
CA TYR A 75 -6.51 -18.54 -18.91
C TYR A 75 -7.35 -18.50 -17.61
N ILE A 76 -8.21 -17.50 -17.43
CA ILE A 76 -9.15 -17.46 -16.30
C ILE A 76 -10.22 -18.55 -16.47
N GLU A 77 -10.79 -18.68 -17.66
CA GLU A 77 -11.87 -19.62 -17.99
C GLU A 77 -11.39 -21.08 -17.96
N THR A 78 -10.18 -21.38 -18.45
CA THR A 78 -9.55 -22.71 -18.35
C THR A 78 -8.89 -22.98 -17.00
N GLN A 79 -9.13 -22.16 -15.99
CA GLN A 79 -8.58 -22.30 -14.63
C GLN A 79 -7.05 -22.47 -14.57
N ASN A 80 -6.29 -21.76 -15.41
CA ASN A 80 -4.83 -21.87 -15.39
C ASN A 80 -4.27 -21.37 -14.04
N GLN A 81 -3.77 -22.29 -13.22
CA GLN A 81 -3.40 -21.99 -11.84
C GLN A 81 -2.32 -20.90 -11.72
N GLN A 82 -1.35 -20.86 -12.63
CA GLN A 82 -0.29 -19.85 -12.61
C GLN A 82 -0.87 -18.46 -12.93
N ALA A 83 -1.73 -18.35 -13.94
CA ALA A 83 -2.41 -17.10 -14.27
C ALA A 83 -3.33 -16.63 -13.14
N LEU A 84 -4.16 -17.53 -12.58
CA LEU A 84 -5.04 -17.22 -11.45
C LEU A 84 -4.25 -16.75 -10.21
N ASN A 85 -3.20 -17.48 -9.80
CA ASN A 85 -2.33 -17.08 -8.70
C ASN A 85 -1.71 -15.70 -8.93
N THR A 86 -1.23 -15.44 -10.16
CA THR A 86 -0.67 -14.13 -10.53
C THR A 86 -1.70 -13.02 -10.43
N ILE A 87 -2.90 -13.22 -10.97
CA ILE A 87 -3.99 -12.24 -10.91
C ILE A 87 -4.40 -11.98 -9.46
N TYR A 88 -4.61 -13.01 -8.63
CA TYR A 88 -4.99 -12.84 -7.24
C TYR A 88 -3.93 -12.12 -6.41
N ALA A 89 -2.64 -12.43 -6.60
CA ALA A 89 -1.54 -11.72 -5.94
C ALA A 89 -1.55 -10.23 -6.33
N ARG A 90 -1.55 -9.93 -7.63
CA ARG A 90 -1.52 -8.55 -8.15
C ARG A 90 -2.75 -7.74 -7.78
N MET A 91 -3.94 -8.34 -7.76
CA MET A 91 -5.16 -7.66 -7.33
C MET A 91 -5.26 -7.51 -5.81
N SER A 92 -4.54 -8.31 -5.03
CA SER A 92 -4.37 -8.13 -3.58
C SER A 92 -3.37 -7.01 -3.25
N ASP A 93 -2.25 -6.93 -3.98
CA ASP A 93 -1.29 -5.84 -3.86
C ASP A 93 -1.93 -4.49 -4.29
N LEU A 94 -2.72 -4.49 -5.37
CA LEU A 94 -3.51 -3.34 -5.81
C LEU A 94 -4.57 -2.91 -4.79
N GLN A 95 -5.19 -3.86 -4.06
CA GLN A 95 -6.06 -3.55 -2.92
C GLN A 95 -5.32 -2.81 -1.81
N ARG A 96 -4.03 -3.09 -1.63
CA ARG A 96 -3.14 -2.47 -0.66
C ARG A 96 -2.36 -1.26 -1.20
N CYS A 97 -2.72 -0.71 -2.36
CA CYS A 97 -2.11 0.50 -2.96
C CYS A 97 -1.88 1.62 -1.92
N GLY A 98 -2.88 1.87 -1.06
CA GLY A 98 -2.79 2.88 0.00
C GLY A 98 -1.74 2.56 1.07
N GLU A 99 -1.49 1.29 1.38
CA GLU A 99 -0.41 0.86 2.28
C GLU A 99 0.97 1.08 1.64
N HIS A 100 1.13 0.77 0.35
CA HIS A 100 2.37 1.01 -0.39
C HIS A 100 2.73 2.50 -0.41
N LEU A 101 1.77 3.38 -0.68
CA LEU A 101 1.95 4.82 -0.56
C LEU A 101 2.22 5.25 0.89
N ALA A 102 1.50 4.72 1.87
CA ALA A 102 1.70 5.05 3.27
C ALA A 102 3.11 4.68 3.78
N ARG A 103 3.71 3.60 3.27
CA ARG A 103 5.11 3.23 3.56
C ARG A 103 6.11 4.29 3.09
N ALA A 104 5.82 5.08 2.05
CA ALA A 104 6.70 6.18 1.66
C ALA A 104 6.75 7.30 2.73
N GLY A 105 5.71 7.39 3.56
CA GLY A 105 5.50 8.46 4.53
C GLY A 105 4.88 9.71 3.90
N PRO A 106 4.44 10.68 4.72
CA PRO A 106 3.98 11.97 4.21
C PRO A 106 5.15 12.77 3.58
N PRO A 107 4.84 13.70 2.66
CA PRO A 107 5.85 14.59 2.09
C PRO A 107 6.46 15.52 3.16
N PRO A 108 7.76 15.88 3.02
CA PRO A 108 8.46 16.75 3.95
C PRO A 108 7.96 18.19 3.92
N GLY A 109 7.88 18.81 5.10
CA GLY A 109 7.66 20.26 5.25
C GLY A 109 6.32 20.75 4.67
N ASN A 110 6.36 21.96 4.10
CA ASN A 110 5.17 22.68 3.62
C ASN A 110 5.11 22.87 2.10
N ASP A 111 5.86 22.07 1.34
CA ASP A 111 5.82 22.11 -0.12
C ASP A 111 4.44 21.66 -0.65
N GLN A 112 3.72 22.60 -1.26
CA GLN A 112 2.36 22.37 -1.76
C GLN A 112 2.32 21.46 -2.99
N GLN A 113 3.39 21.41 -3.79
CA GLN A 113 3.46 20.50 -4.95
C GLN A 113 3.65 19.05 -4.48
N LEU A 114 4.50 18.81 -3.48
CA LEU A 114 4.65 17.46 -2.90
C LEU A 114 3.35 16.99 -2.23
N LYS A 115 2.63 17.89 -1.55
CA LYS A 115 1.29 17.62 -0.99
C LYS A 115 0.24 17.33 -2.08
N ALA A 116 0.28 18.03 -3.21
CA ALA A 116 -0.59 17.76 -4.35
C ALA A 116 -0.31 16.38 -4.99
N ILE A 117 0.97 16.03 -5.17
CA ILE A 117 1.41 14.70 -5.66
C ILE A 117 0.88 13.59 -4.74
N ASP A 118 1.08 13.71 -3.43
CA ASP A 118 0.58 12.75 -2.43
C ASP A 118 -0.96 12.64 -2.45
N SER A 119 -1.67 13.76 -2.56
CA SER A 119 -3.14 13.79 -2.66
C SER A 119 -3.65 13.01 -3.88
N HIS A 120 -3.09 13.25 -5.07
CA HIS A 120 -3.45 12.52 -6.28
C HIS A 120 -3.17 11.01 -6.14
N PHE A 121 -2.03 10.62 -5.56
CA PHE A 121 -1.73 9.21 -5.32
C PHE A 121 -2.69 8.55 -4.30
N ARG A 122 -3.10 9.25 -3.23
CA ARG A 122 -4.14 8.74 -2.30
C ARG A 122 -5.49 8.56 -2.98
N GLN A 123 -5.90 9.51 -3.83
CA GLN A 123 -7.15 9.42 -4.59
C GLN A 123 -7.12 8.27 -5.61
N ALA A 124 -5.99 8.10 -6.31
CA ALA A 124 -5.74 6.97 -7.19
C ALA A 124 -5.86 5.64 -6.44
N CYS A 125 -5.17 5.48 -5.29
CA CYS A 125 -5.24 4.26 -4.49
C CYS A 125 -6.63 3.97 -3.93
N THR A 126 -7.41 5.00 -3.56
CA THR A 126 -8.80 4.82 -3.11
C THR A 126 -9.68 4.20 -4.20
N ALA A 127 -9.43 4.56 -5.47
CA ALA A 127 -10.11 3.96 -6.61
C ALA A 127 -9.53 2.59 -6.99
N TYR A 128 -8.20 2.45 -7.04
CA TYR A 128 -7.53 1.18 -7.34
C TYR A 128 -7.83 0.07 -6.33
N ALA A 129 -8.05 0.39 -5.05
CA ALA A 129 -8.47 -0.60 -4.07
C ALA A 129 -9.82 -1.26 -4.44
N LYS A 130 -10.77 -0.46 -4.96
CA LYS A 130 -12.05 -0.95 -5.50
C LYS A 130 -11.87 -1.70 -6.82
N VAL A 131 -10.88 -1.31 -7.64
CA VAL A 131 -10.49 -2.04 -8.86
C VAL A 131 -10.01 -3.44 -8.51
N GLY A 132 -9.00 -3.58 -7.65
CA GLY A 132 -8.46 -4.87 -7.23
C GLY A 132 -9.50 -5.76 -6.57
N ALA A 133 -10.35 -5.22 -5.68
CA ALA A 133 -11.42 -6.00 -5.04
C ALA A 133 -12.42 -6.58 -6.06
N THR A 134 -12.83 -5.78 -7.03
CA THR A 134 -13.78 -6.21 -8.07
C THR A 134 -13.14 -7.17 -9.06
N LEU A 135 -11.89 -6.94 -9.48
CA LEU A 135 -11.20 -7.85 -10.41
C LEU A 135 -10.88 -9.20 -9.76
N THR A 136 -10.51 -9.24 -8.47
CA THR A 136 -10.43 -10.49 -7.68
C THR A 136 -11.77 -11.22 -7.66
N ARG A 137 -12.88 -10.51 -7.40
CA ARG A 137 -14.23 -11.10 -7.41
C ARG A 137 -14.60 -11.63 -8.80
N ALA A 138 -14.36 -10.86 -9.86
CA ALA A 138 -14.66 -11.24 -11.23
C ALA A 138 -13.86 -12.47 -11.65
N THR A 139 -12.54 -12.49 -11.40
CA THR A 139 -11.67 -13.65 -11.67
C THR A 139 -12.26 -14.95 -11.13
N ARG A 140 -12.65 -14.97 -9.85
CA ARG A 140 -13.27 -16.14 -9.19
C ARG A 140 -14.62 -16.55 -9.78
N LEU A 141 -15.41 -15.58 -10.24
CA LEU A 141 -16.72 -15.81 -10.84
C LEU A 141 -16.59 -16.41 -12.25
N LEU A 142 -15.67 -15.87 -13.04
CA LEU A 142 -15.36 -16.28 -14.41
C LEU A 142 -14.68 -17.67 -14.43
N SER A 143 -13.74 -17.92 -13.52
CA SER A 143 -13.06 -19.22 -13.41
C SER A 143 -13.93 -20.34 -12.82
N SER A 144 -15.20 -20.08 -12.48
CA SER A 144 -16.05 -21.04 -11.78
C SER A 144 -16.63 -22.16 -12.66
N GLY A 145 -16.60 -22.00 -13.99
CA GLY A 145 -17.25 -22.89 -14.95
C GLY A 145 -18.79 -22.86 -14.94
N LYS A 146 -19.43 -22.05 -14.08
CA LYS A 146 -20.90 -21.96 -13.97
C LYS A 146 -21.41 -20.73 -14.72
N GLN A 147 -22.31 -20.93 -15.69
CA GLN A 147 -22.83 -19.87 -16.55
C GLN A 147 -23.43 -18.68 -15.77
N ASP A 148 -24.15 -18.95 -14.66
CA ASP A 148 -24.75 -17.90 -13.83
C ASP A 148 -23.70 -17.05 -13.08
N GLN A 149 -22.58 -17.66 -12.70
CA GLN A 149 -21.46 -16.98 -12.03
C GLN A 149 -20.63 -16.22 -13.07
N VAL A 150 -20.35 -16.81 -14.23
CA VAL A 150 -19.66 -16.15 -15.35
C VAL A 150 -20.39 -14.87 -15.73
N ALA A 151 -21.73 -14.91 -15.90
CA ALA A 151 -22.54 -13.72 -16.18
C ALA A 151 -22.42 -12.63 -15.09
N LYS A 152 -22.40 -13.01 -13.80
CA LYS A 152 -22.15 -12.08 -12.68
C LYS A 152 -20.73 -11.52 -12.70
N GLY A 153 -19.76 -12.30 -13.19
CA GLY A 153 -18.38 -11.87 -13.44
C GLY A 153 -18.31 -10.77 -14.50
N GLU A 154 -18.91 -11.00 -15.66
CA GLU A 154 -18.98 -9.98 -16.73
C GLU A 154 -19.69 -8.71 -16.28
N GLN A 155 -20.82 -8.84 -15.58
CA GLN A 155 -21.54 -7.69 -15.04
C GLN A 155 -20.66 -6.84 -14.10
N ALA A 156 -19.84 -7.48 -13.28
CA ALA A 156 -18.90 -6.81 -12.38
C ALA A 156 -17.77 -6.08 -13.16
N LEU A 157 -17.29 -6.65 -14.26
CA LEU A 157 -16.32 -5.98 -15.14
C LEU A 157 -16.93 -4.77 -15.85
N ASN A 158 -18.12 -4.92 -16.43
CA ASN A 158 -18.81 -3.86 -17.16
C ASN A 158 -19.11 -2.65 -16.25
N GLY A 159 -19.44 -2.90 -14.97
CA GLY A 159 -19.68 -1.84 -13.98
C GLY A 159 -18.44 -1.06 -13.52
N ILE A 160 -17.21 -1.52 -13.80
CA ILE A 160 -16.02 -0.96 -13.16
C ILE A 160 -15.33 0.18 -13.93
N GLY A 161 -15.61 0.32 -15.23
CA GLY A 161 -14.83 1.17 -16.13
C GLY A 161 -14.67 2.63 -15.67
N ALA A 162 -15.70 3.21 -15.06
CA ALA A 162 -15.65 4.57 -14.50
C ALA A 162 -14.67 4.69 -13.30
N THR A 163 -14.61 3.66 -12.45
CA THR A 163 -13.68 3.63 -11.30
C THR A 163 -12.24 3.44 -11.76
N THR A 164 -12.01 2.54 -12.72
CA THR A 164 -10.68 2.35 -13.34
C THR A 164 -10.20 3.64 -14.02
N ARG A 165 -11.08 4.32 -14.77
CA ARG A 165 -10.76 5.62 -15.40
C ARG A 165 -10.39 6.68 -14.36
N LYS A 166 -11.17 6.81 -13.27
CA LYS A 166 -10.83 7.72 -12.18
C LYS A 166 -9.46 7.41 -11.57
N ALA A 167 -9.18 6.14 -11.28
CA ALA A 167 -7.91 5.70 -10.72
C ALA A 167 -6.72 6.09 -11.62
N ALA A 168 -6.84 5.85 -12.93
CA ALA A 168 -5.83 6.18 -13.92
C ALA A 168 -5.62 7.70 -14.10
N VAL A 169 -6.69 8.50 -14.08
CA VAL A 169 -6.61 9.97 -14.17
C VAL A 169 -5.84 10.54 -12.98
N GLU A 170 -6.19 10.15 -11.75
CA GLU A 170 -5.52 10.63 -10.53
C GLU A 170 -4.04 10.20 -10.50
N LEU A 171 -3.73 8.93 -10.83
CA LEU A 171 -2.36 8.46 -10.90
C LEU A 171 -1.55 9.24 -11.95
N THR A 172 -2.13 9.47 -13.13
CA THR A 172 -1.47 10.22 -14.20
C THR A 172 -1.23 11.67 -13.81
N ALA A 173 -2.16 12.32 -13.11
CA ALA A 173 -1.98 13.67 -12.59
C ALA A 173 -0.81 13.74 -11.59
N GLY A 174 -0.79 12.84 -10.60
CA GLY A 174 0.31 12.75 -9.63
C GLY A 174 1.66 12.46 -10.28
N VAL A 175 1.73 11.54 -11.26
CA VAL A 175 2.95 11.21 -12.00
C VAL A 175 3.44 12.41 -12.83
N LYS A 176 2.55 13.13 -13.52
CA LYS A 176 2.92 14.31 -14.31
C LYS A 176 3.48 15.44 -13.44
N LEU A 177 2.87 15.71 -12.28
CA LEU A 177 3.40 16.66 -11.30
C LEU A 177 4.75 16.21 -10.75
N ALA A 178 4.91 14.93 -10.43
CA ALA A 178 6.19 14.38 -9.97
C ALA A 178 7.30 14.49 -11.03
N GLN A 179 7.01 14.24 -12.32
CA GLN A 179 7.99 14.34 -13.41
C GLN A 179 8.56 15.76 -13.63
N GLN A 180 7.81 16.81 -13.25
CA GLN A 180 8.26 18.20 -13.31
C GLN A 180 9.34 18.51 -12.26
N ARG A 181 9.41 17.72 -11.18
CA ARG A 181 10.36 17.89 -10.06
C ARG A 181 11.74 17.29 -10.38
N GLY A 182 12.78 17.78 -9.73
CA GLY A 182 14.17 17.31 -9.96
C GLY A 182 14.45 16.00 -9.21
N GLU A 183 13.99 15.93 -7.98
CA GLU A 183 14.12 14.81 -7.05
C GLU A 183 13.52 13.51 -7.57
N PHE A 184 12.33 13.56 -8.20
CA PHE A 184 11.69 12.40 -8.79
C PHE A 184 12.44 11.87 -10.01
N ARG A 185 13.00 12.76 -10.84
CA ARG A 185 13.87 12.37 -11.96
C ARG A 185 15.17 11.72 -11.46
N ARG A 186 15.77 12.24 -10.38
CA ARG A 186 16.92 11.61 -9.69
C ARG A 186 16.57 10.24 -9.10
N ALA A 187 15.37 10.09 -8.55
CA ALA A 187 14.82 8.81 -8.07
C ALA A 187 14.47 7.81 -9.20
N GLY A 188 14.68 8.17 -10.47
CA GLY A 188 14.45 7.29 -11.62
C GLY A 188 13.03 7.32 -12.20
N LEU A 189 12.18 8.28 -11.79
CA LEU A 189 10.91 8.52 -12.48
C LEU A 189 11.19 9.11 -13.87
N LYS A 190 11.02 8.27 -14.90
CA LYS A 190 11.16 8.67 -16.30
C LYS A 190 10.00 9.61 -16.70
N PRO A 191 10.24 10.57 -17.62
CA PRO A 191 9.16 11.31 -18.27
C PRO A 191 8.18 10.35 -18.97
N SER A 192 6.90 10.69 -18.96
CA SER A 192 5.92 10.05 -19.83
C SER A 192 6.13 10.58 -21.25
N VAL A 193 6.22 9.66 -22.21
CA VAL A 193 6.16 9.96 -23.65
C VAL A 193 4.73 10.30 -24.08
#